data_AF-A0A4Q2ZD23-F1
#
_entry.id   AF-A0A4Q2ZD23-F1
#
_cell.length_a   1.000
_cell.length_b   1.000
_cell.length_c   1.000
_cell.angle_alpha   90.00
_cell.angle_beta   90.00
_cell.angle_gamma   90.00
#
_symmetry.space_group_name_H-M   'P 1'
#
loop_
_entity.id
_entity.type
_entity.pdbx_description
1 polymer ?
#
loop_
_entity_poly.entity_id
_entity_poly.type
_entity_poly.pdbx_seq_one_letter_code
_entity_poly.pdbx_strand_id
1 'polypeptide(L)'
;MPVGPEGERPVIYRNFIAGTTPRAIGVGFPGGLNLAYSADHLAPELLWTGQFIDGNAKWVDRGTDNNPPAGENVITPSKDRFLPENARFMGYKLDAGGNPTFIVRIGQQILRETWTATDAPDKNASARQPAIKRQLSLTGDGPPLDILLSDKIAAKHYDDQEYDFDGEFFIRTEGGGNIQGHDGKTRLTLSANDSVTLSYRWKR
;
A
#
# COMPACT_ATOMS: atom_id res chain seq x y z
N MET A 1 17.23 -17.34 -6.76
CA MET A 1 16.62 -17.51 -5.44
C MET A 1 15.63 -16.36 -5.26
N PRO A 2 14.38 -16.60 -4.86
CA PRO A 2 13.43 -15.52 -4.61
C PRO A 2 13.97 -14.62 -3.51
N VAL A 3 13.84 -13.31 -3.67
CA VAL A 3 14.09 -12.36 -2.58
C VAL A 3 12.83 -12.40 -1.71
N GLY A 4 12.97 -12.63 -0.41
CA GLY A 4 11.86 -12.73 0.53
C GLY A 4 12.32 -12.46 1.97
N PRO A 5 11.40 -12.26 2.92
CA PRO A 5 11.74 -12.12 4.32
C PRO A 5 12.38 -13.41 4.85
N GLU A 6 13.46 -13.27 5.63
CA GLU A 6 14.06 -14.35 6.41
C GLU A 6 13.62 -14.17 7.87
N GLY A 7 12.83 -15.12 8.39
CA GLY A 7 12.26 -15.05 9.73
C GLY A 7 11.08 -14.08 9.84
N GLU A 8 11.04 -13.31 10.93
CA GLU A 8 9.88 -12.47 11.31
C GLU A 8 10.00 -11.00 10.91
N ARG A 9 11.05 -10.61 10.17
CA ARG A 9 11.27 -9.22 9.76
C ARG A 9 10.92 -9.01 8.29
N PRO A 10 10.27 -7.88 7.91
CA PRO A 10 10.06 -7.56 6.51
C PRO A 10 11.37 -7.39 5.74
N VAL A 11 11.38 -7.79 4.48
CA VAL A 11 12.48 -7.47 3.54
C VAL A 11 12.15 -6.19 2.78
N ILE A 12 13.14 -5.33 2.58
CA ILE A 12 13.04 -4.11 1.78
C ILE A 12 13.82 -4.28 0.47
N TYR A 13 13.15 -4.08 -0.65
CA TYR A 13 13.73 -4.17 -1.99
C TYR A 13 13.75 -2.82 -2.68
N ARG A 14 14.94 -2.32 -3.01
CA ARG A 14 15.16 -1.02 -3.67
C ARG A 14 15.85 -1.21 -5.02
N ASN A 15 15.11 -1.78 -5.96
CA ASN A 15 15.51 -1.94 -7.35
C ASN A 15 14.25 -1.91 -8.21
N PHE A 16 14.39 -2.00 -9.53
CA PHE A 16 13.25 -1.95 -10.44
C PHE A 16 12.27 -3.11 -10.22
N ILE A 17 10.99 -2.76 -10.12
CA ILE A 17 9.86 -3.69 -9.95
C ILE A 17 8.93 -3.50 -11.15
N ALA A 18 8.62 -4.60 -11.85
CA ALA A 18 7.78 -4.54 -13.05
C ALA A 18 6.38 -4.03 -12.71
N GLY A 19 5.85 -3.16 -13.57
CA GLY A 19 4.56 -2.52 -13.36
C GLY A 19 4.61 -1.36 -12.36
N THR A 20 5.78 -0.85 -11.96
CA THR A 20 5.89 0.33 -11.08
C THR A 20 6.83 1.38 -11.66
N THR A 21 6.82 2.57 -11.06
CA THR A 21 7.79 3.63 -11.38
C THR A 21 9.23 3.25 -10.98
N PRO A 22 10.28 3.87 -11.58
CA PRO A 22 11.68 3.58 -11.26
C PRO A 22 12.09 3.76 -9.79
N ARG A 23 11.40 4.62 -9.02
CA ARG A 23 11.69 4.83 -7.59
C ARG A 23 10.76 4.04 -6.67
N ALA A 24 10.32 2.86 -7.10
CA ALA A 24 9.54 1.95 -6.26
C ALA A 24 10.38 1.32 -5.14
N ILE A 25 9.71 1.04 -4.03
CA ILE A 25 10.25 0.39 -2.85
C ILE A 25 9.34 -0.81 -2.57
N GLY A 26 9.87 -2.00 -2.78
CA GLY A 26 9.19 -3.24 -2.42
C GLY A 26 9.32 -3.53 -0.93
N VAL A 27 8.24 -4.00 -0.32
CA VAL A 27 8.21 -4.50 1.06
C VAL A 27 7.59 -5.90 1.02
N GLY A 28 8.36 -6.90 1.44
CA GLY A 28 7.88 -8.27 1.59
C GLY A 28 7.75 -8.61 3.07
N PHE A 29 6.52 -8.74 3.56
CA PHE A 29 6.25 -9.10 4.94
C PHE A 29 6.28 -10.62 5.13
N PRO A 30 6.67 -11.11 6.33
CA PRO A 30 6.44 -12.50 6.70
C PRO A 30 4.96 -12.88 6.51
N GLY A 31 4.70 -14.13 6.13
CA GLY A 31 3.35 -14.60 5.80
C GLY A 31 2.94 -14.34 4.35
N GLY A 32 3.85 -13.85 3.49
CA GLY A 32 3.62 -13.74 2.05
C GLY A 32 2.69 -12.59 1.67
N LEU A 33 2.71 -11.50 2.43
CA LEU A 33 2.02 -10.26 2.09
C LEU A 33 3.04 -9.26 1.58
N ASN A 34 2.74 -8.61 0.46
CA ASN A 34 3.74 -7.81 -0.23
C ASN A 34 3.14 -6.53 -0.80
N LEU A 35 3.96 -5.48 -0.88
CA LEU A 35 3.61 -4.24 -1.57
C LEU A 35 4.79 -3.64 -2.33
N ALA A 36 4.50 -2.81 -3.32
CA ALA A 36 5.45 -1.92 -3.96
C ALA A 36 4.94 -0.47 -3.85
N TYR A 37 5.66 0.35 -3.10
CA TYR A 37 5.36 1.76 -2.92
C TYR A 37 6.17 2.61 -3.91
N SER A 38 5.52 3.37 -4.76
CA SER A 38 6.18 4.34 -5.64
C SER A 38 6.52 5.62 -4.89
N ALA A 39 7.80 5.97 -4.80
CA ALA A 39 8.21 7.29 -4.32
C ALA A 39 7.97 8.41 -5.37
N ASP A 40 7.66 8.04 -6.62
CA ASP A 40 7.31 8.99 -7.67
C ASP A 40 5.82 9.37 -7.58
N HIS A 41 4.93 8.39 -7.49
CA HIS A 41 3.48 8.57 -7.37
C HIS A 41 2.99 8.69 -5.92
N LEU A 42 3.83 8.43 -4.92
CA LEU A 42 3.50 8.47 -3.50
C LEU A 42 2.34 7.51 -3.16
N ALA A 43 2.41 6.30 -3.71
CA ALA A 43 1.29 5.38 -3.82
C ALA A 43 1.74 3.91 -3.66
N PRO A 44 0.94 3.04 -3.01
CA PRO A 44 1.07 1.60 -3.15
C PRO A 44 0.55 1.15 -4.54
N GLU A 45 1.44 1.10 -5.53
CA GLU A 45 1.07 0.78 -6.92
C GLU A 45 0.78 -0.71 -7.13
N LEU A 46 1.38 -1.57 -6.32
CA LEU A 46 1.13 -3.01 -6.31
C LEU A 46 0.97 -3.51 -4.89
N LEU A 47 0.01 -4.41 -4.69
CA LEU A 47 -0.13 -5.25 -3.50
C LEU A 47 -0.31 -6.68 -4.00
N TRP A 48 0.30 -7.66 -3.36
CA TRP A 48 0.14 -9.07 -3.77
C TRP A 48 0.40 -10.04 -2.62
N THR A 49 0.04 -11.30 -2.87
CA THR A 49 0.19 -12.41 -1.92
C THR A 49 1.21 -13.44 -2.41
N GLY A 50 1.73 -14.30 -1.53
CA GLY A 50 2.69 -15.34 -1.88
C GLY A 50 4.14 -14.85 -1.97
N GLN A 51 4.89 -15.37 -2.94
CA GLN A 51 6.31 -15.04 -3.09
C GLN A 51 6.53 -13.54 -3.37
N PHE A 52 7.59 -12.97 -2.81
CA PHE A 52 7.83 -11.53 -2.90
C PHE A 52 8.34 -11.12 -4.30
N ILE A 53 9.63 -11.27 -4.59
CA ILE A 53 10.21 -10.87 -5.88
C ILE A 53 11.01 -12.01 -6.51
N ASP A 54 10.86 -12.21 -7.82
CA ASP A 54 11.66 -13.20 -8.54
C ASP A 54 13.07 -12.66 -8.78
N GLY A 55 14.03 -13.20 -8.02
CA GLY A 55 15.44 -12.87 -8.15
C GLY A 55 16.18 -13.69 -9.22
N ASN A 56 15.53 -14.68 -9.86
CA ASN A 56 16.18 -15.57 -10.83
C ASN A 56 16.42 -14.95 -12.20
N ALA A 57 15.65 -13.92 -12.59
CA ALA A 57 15.85 -13.20 -13.85
C ALA A 57 17.28 -12.62 -14.01
N LYS A 58 18.03 -12.48 -12.91
CA LYS A 58 19.37 -11.85 -12.86
C LYS A 58 20.53 -12.69 -13.41
N TRP A 59 20.31 -13.93 -13.85
CA TRP A 59 21.41 -14.82 -14.29
C TRP A 59 21.58 -14.95 -15.81
N VAL A 60 20.69 -14.36 -16.62
CA VAL A 60 20.72 -14.55 -18.08
C VAL A 60 21.11 -13.28 -18.85
N ASP A 61 20.86 -12.09 -18.31
CA ASP A 61 21.29 -10.84 -18.98
C ASP A 61 21.66 -9.73 -17.99
N ARG A 62 22.76 -9.01 -18.27
CA ARG A 62 23.24 -7.89 -17.44
C ARG A 62 22.59 -6.58 -17.88
N GLY A 63 21.27 -6.53 -17.95
CA GLY A 63 20.56 -5.35 -18.42
C GLY A 63 19.14 -5.27 -17.90
N THR A 64 18.83 -4.17 -17.20
CA THR A 64 17.52 -3.48 -17.22
C THR A 64 16.21 -4.24 -16.92
N ASP A 65 16.26 -5.50 -16.51
CA ASP A 65 15.03 -6.28 -16.35
C ASP A 65 14.33 -5.94 -15.03
N ASN A 66 13.12 -5.40 -15.19
CA ASN A 66 12.19 -5.14 -14.10
C ASN A 66 11.77 -6.48 -13.48
N ASN A 67 12.09 -6.73 -12.22
CA ASN A 67 11.66 -7.97 -11.57
C ASN A 67 10.15 -7.91 -11.29
N PRO A 68 9.34 -8.84 -11.82
CA PRO A 68 7.90 -8.86 -11.52
C PRO A 68 7.65 -9.36 -10.09
N PRO A 69 6.46 -9.11 -9.52
CA PRO A 69 5.95 -9.89 -8.40
C PRO A 69 6.09 -11.38 -8.70
N ALA A 70 6.66 -12.15 -7.77
CA ALA A 70 6.79 -13.62 -7.91
C ALA A 70 5.57 -14.38 -7.40
N GLY A 71 4.67 -13.68 -6.72
CA GLY A 71 3.49 -14.25 -6.08
C GLY A 71 2.24 -14.13 -6.95
N GLU A 72 1.10 -14.19 -6.27
CA GLU A 72 -0.24 -14.29 -6.85
C GLU A 72 -1.13 -13.16 -6.34
N ASN A 73 -2.33 -13.03 -6.93
CA ASN A 73 -3.33 -12.02 -6.56
C ASN A 73 -2.78 -10.60 -6.59
N VAL A 74 -2.02 -10.27 -7.64
CA VAL A 74 -1.45 -8.94 -7.81
C VAL A 74 -2.57 -7.96 -8.12
N ILE A 75 -2.82 -7.02 -7.22
CA ILE A 75 -3.75 -5.91 -7.44
C ILE A 75 -2.97 -4.63 -7.72
N THR A 76 -3.56 -3.76 -8.54
CA THR A 76 -3.04 -2.43 -8.84
C THR A 76 -4.11 -1.40 -8.49
N PRO A 77 -4.13 -0.87 -7.25
CA PRO A 77 -5.15 0.08 -6.83
C PRO A 77 -5.17 1.30 -7.74
N SER A 78 -4.00 1.80 -8.14
CA SER A 78 -3.87 2.86 -9.15
C SER A 78 -2.45 2.97 -9.72
N LYS A 79 -2.33 3.62 -10.89
CA LYS A 79 -1.06 4.01 -11.54
C LYS A 79 -0.84 5.53 -11.54
N ASP A 80 -1.74 6.27 -10.92
CA ASP A 80 -1.69 7.72 -10.77
C ASP A 80 -1.06 8.11 -9.43
N ARG A 81 -0.67 9.38 -9.32
CA ARG A 81 -0.19 9.96 -8.06
C ARG A 81 -1.32 10.03 -7.03
N PHE A 82 -1.10 9.52 -5.81
CA PHE A 82 -2.14 9.48 -4.78
C PHE A 82 -2.32 10.79 -4.02
N LEU A 83 -1.29 11.62 -4.02
CA LEU A 83 -1.20 12.84 -3.25
C LEU A 83 -1.11 14.07 -4.16
N PRO A 84 -1.40 15.29 -3.67
CA PRO A 84 -1.30 16.51 -4.45
C PRO A 84 0.10 16.73 -5.06
N GLU A 85 0.18 17.50 -6.15
CA GLU A 85 1.44 17.73 -6.90
C GLU A 85 2.56 18.36 -6.07
N ASN A 86 2.23 19.14 -5.04
CA ASN A 86 3.21 19.76 -4.14
C ASN A 86 3.75 18.78 -3.08
N ALA A 87 3.23 17.56 -3.01
CA ALA A 87 3.69 16.52 -2.09
C ALA A 87 5.10 16.04 -2.46
N ARG A 88 5.96 15.83 -1.46
CA ARG A 88 7.36 15.43 -1.65
C ARG A 88 7.68 14.25 -0.75
N PHE A 89 8.17 13.16 -1.35
CA PHE A 89 8.73 12.04 -0.61
C PHE A 89 9.98 12.48 0.16
N MET A 90 9.97 12.28 1.47
CA MET A 90 11.07 12.66 2.36
C MET A 90 11.96 11.47 2.75
N GLY A 91 11.57 10.25 2.38
CA GLY A 91 12.24 9.01 2.78
C GLY A 91 11.34 8.13 3.63
N TYR A 92 11.93 7.13 4.27
CA TYR A 92 11.24 6.25 5.20
C TYR A 92 12.12 5.89 6.40
N LYS A 93 11.48 5.45 7.47
CA LYS A 93 12.14 4.85 8.64
C LYS A 93 11.63 3.43 8.84
N LEU A 94 12.46 2.57 9.42
CA LEU A 94 12.05 1.25 9.86
C LEU A 94 11.87 1.27 11.38
N ASP A 95 10.82 0.63 11.87
CA ASP A 95 10.65 0.39 13.31
C ASP A 95 11.57 -0.75 13.80
N ALA A 96 11.48 -1.09 15.10
CA ALA A 96 12.26 -2.16 15.68
C ALA A 96 11.98 -3.54 15.03
N GLY A 97 10.78 -3.77 14.49
CA GLY A 97 10.38 -4.98 13.76
C GLY A 97 10.79 -4.96 12.28
N GLY A 98 11.20 -3.82 11.74
CA GLY A 98 11.54 -3.65 10.34
C GLY A 98 10.37 -3.17 9.47
N ASN A 99 9.23 -2.79 10.06
CA ASN A 99 8.10 -2.24 9.33
C ASN A 99 8.40 -0.81 8.87
N PRO A 100 8.10 -0.45 7.61
CA PRO A 100 8.39 0.88 7.11
C PRO A 100 7.31 1.91 7.46
N THR A 101 7.76 3.10 7.83
CA THR A 101 6.97 4.33 7.80
C THR A 101 7.50 5.24 6.69
N PHE A 102 6.73 5.40 5.61
CA PHE A 102 7.01 6.38 4.56
C PHE A 102 6.61 7.78 5.03
N ILE A 103 7.41 8.79 4.68
CA ILE A 103 7.22 10.16 5.13
C ILE A 103 7.06 11.05 3.90
N VAL A 104 5.95 11.78 3.83
CA VAL A 104 5.65 12.72 2.76
C VAL A 104 5.37 14.10 3.35
N ARG A 105 5.96 15.14 2.77
CA ARG A 105 5.66 16.54 3.11
C ARG A 105 4.67 17.13 2.11
N ILE A 106 3.62 17.79 2.59
CA ILE A 106 2.62 18.49 1.79
C ILE A 106 2.46 19.90 2.37
N GLY A 107 3.13 20.90 1.79
CA GLY A 107 3.18 22.24 2.39
C GLY A 107 3.77 22.22 3.80
N GLN A 108 2.99 22.67 4.79
CA GLN A 108 3.33 22.63 6.23
C GLN A 108 2.92 21.32 6.91
N GLN A 109 2.20 20.44 6.21
CA GLN A 109 1.77 19.15 6.74
C GLN A 109 2.80 18.05 6.46
N ILE A 110 2.84 17.07 7.35
CA ILE A 110 3.59 15.82 7.20
C ILE A 110 2.62 14.66 7.29
N LEU A 111 2.54 13.87 6.21
CA LEU A 111 1.87 12.58 6.18
C LEU A 111 2.89 11.49 6.51
N ARG A 112 2.56 10.64 7.48
CA ARG A 112 3.28 9.41 7.78
C ARG A 112 2.41 8.22 7.40
N GLU A 113 2.98 7.27 6.67
CA GLU A 113 2.32 6.05 6.23
C GLU A 113 3.08 4.85 6.79
N THR A 114 2.58 4.26 7.88
CA THR A 114 3.16 3.06 8.48
C THR A 114 2.50 1.81 7.92
N TRP A 115 3.31 0.86 7.47
CA TRP A 115 2.84 -0.36 6.83
C TRP A 115 3.24 -1.60 7.63
N THR A 116 2.28 -2.46 7.96
CA THR A 116 2.51 -3.73 8.66
C THR A 116 1.69 -4.85 8.02
N ALA A 117 2.14 -6.10 8.14
CA ALA A 117 1.25 -7.25 7.98
C ALA A 117 0.41 -7.44 9.25
N THR A 118 -0.84 -7.85 9.07
CA THR A 118 -1.78 -8.20 10.14
C THR A 118 -2.73 -9.29 9.64
N ASP A 119 -3.58 -9.81 10.51
CA ASP A 119 -4.81 -10.44 10.08
C ASP A 119 -5.99 -9.47 10.26
N ALA A 120 -6.85 -9.34 9.25
CA ALA A 120 -8.11 -8.59 9.30
C ALA A 120 -9.30 -9.54 9.51
N PRO A 121 -10.37 -9.11 10.22
CA PRO A 121 -11.62 -9.86 10.27
C PRO A 121 -12.27 -9.96 8.88
N ASP A 122 -12.85 -11.11 8.53
CA ASP A 122 -13.80 -11.22 7.42
C ASP A 122 -15.17 -11.59 8.01
N LYS A 123 -16.21 -10.84 7.62
CA LYS A 123 -17.59 -11.01 8.08
C LYS A 123 -18.11 -12.44 7.86
N ASN A 124 -17.64 -13.13 6.83
CA ASN A 124 -18.09 -14.46 6.47
C ASN A 124 -17.13 -15.58 6.91
N ALA A 125 -16.00 -15.24 7.55
CA ALA A 125 -14.99 -16.23 7.93
C ALA A 125 -14.90 -16.38 9.45
N SER A 126 -14.92 -17.64 9.89
CA SER A 126 -14.61 -18.04 11.27
C SER A 126 -13.16 -17.76 11.68
N ALA A 127 -12.30 -17.34 10.75
CA ALA A 127 -10.87 -17.08 10.94
C ALA A 127 -10.49 -15.74 10.30
N ARG A 128 -9.63 -14.96 10.98
CA ARG A 128 -9.04 -13.73 10.43
C ARG A 128 -8.25 -14.05 9.15
N GLN A 129 -8.25 -13.12 8.21
CA GLN A 129 -7.56 -13.25 6.92
C GLN A 129 -6.29 -12.40 6.90
N PRO A 130 -5.20 -12.85 6.27
CA PRO A 130 -4.02 -12.03 6.05
C PRO A 130 -4.39 -10.70 5.36
N ALA A 131 -3.90 -9.60 5.91
CA ALA A 131 -4.14 -8.26 5.42
C ALA A 131 -2.91 -7.36 5.58
N ILE A 132 -2.79 -6.38 4.69
CA ILE A 132 -1.79 -5.32 4.82
C ILE A 132 -2.45 -4.14 5.50
N LYS A 133 -1.89 -3.70 6.63
CA LYS A 133 -2.34 -2.51 7.36
C LYS A 133 -1.51 -1.31 6.94
N ARG A 134 -2.18 -0.22 6.54
CA ARG A 134 -1.62 1.12 6.28
C ARG A 134 -2.19 2.09 7.29
N GLN A 135 -1.39 2.56 8.22
CA GLN A 135 -1.76 3.63 9.12
C GLN A 135 -1.29 4.97 8.54
N LEU A 136 -2.23 5.85 8.27
CA LEU A 136 -2.01 7.22 7.81
C LEU A 136 -2.14 8.17 8.99
N SER A 137 -1.15 9.03 9.21
CA SER A 137 -1.21 10.11 10.20
C SER A 137 -0.77 11.41 9.55
N LEU A 138 -1.70 12.38 9.50
CA LEU A 138 -1.45 13.71 8.98
C LEU A 138 -1.23 14.67 10.14
N THR A 139 -0.09 15.36 10.15
CA THR A 139 0.26 16.31 11.23
C THR A 139 0.63 17.66 10.64
N GLY A 140 0.40 18.73 11.40
CA GLY A 140 0.69 20.10 10.99
C GLY A 140 -0.53 20.83 10.41
N ASP A 141 -0.38 22.13 10.23
CA ASP A 141 -1.47 23.02 9.82
C ASP A 141 -1.71 22.96 8.31
N GLY A 142 -2.99 22.91 7.92
CA GLY A 142 -3.40 22.89 6.52
C GLY A 142 -4.84 22.38 6.32
N PRO A 143 -5.33 22.38 5.07
CA PRO A 143 -6.64 21.81 4.76
C PRO A 143 -6.65 20.28 4.94
N PRO A 144 -7.83 19.63 4.93
CA PRO A 144 -7.92 18.19 4.76
C PRO A 144 -7.19 17.73 3.51
N LEU A 145 -6.49 16.60 3.62
CA LEU A 145 -5.77 15.97 2.52
C LEU A 145 -6.70 15.01 1.80
N ASP A 146 -6.83 15.20 0.49
CA ASP A 146 -7.51 14.27 -0.39
C ASP A 146 -6.50 13.28 -0.98
N ILE A 147 -6.75 11.98 -0.77
CA ILE A 147 -5.86 10.87 -1.10
C ILE A 147 -6.59 9.95 -2.06
N LEU A 148 -6.07 9.77 -3.28
CA LEU A 148 -6.58 8.75 -4.18
C LEU A 148 -6.30 7.36 -3.57
N LEU A 149 -7.29 6.49 -3.56
CA LEU A 149 -7.12 5.07 -3.19
C LEU A 149 -7.24 4.17 -4.42
N SER A 150 -8.02 4.58 -5.42
CA SER A 150 -8.06 3.93 -6.74
C SER A 150 -8.48 4.91 -7.84
N ASP A 151 -7.83 4.82 -9.02
CA ASP A 151 -8.19 5.50 -10.26
C ASP A 151 -9.07 4.65 -11.19
N LYS A 152 -9.27 3.37 -10.84
CA LYS A 152 -9.95 2.37 -11.66
C LYS A 152 -11.33 2.00 -11.14
N ILE A 153 -11.51 2.05 -9.82
CA ILE A 153 -12.69 1.53 -9.16
C ILE A 153 -13.26 2.61 -8.25
N ALA A 154 -14.55 2.89 -8.42
CA ALA A 154 -15.37 3.55 -7.41
C ALA A 154 -15.88 2.48 -6.44
N ALA A 155 -15.29 2.43 -5.25
CA ALA A 155 -15.57 1.40 -4.26
C ALA A 155 -17.00 1.53 -3.74
N LYS A 156 -17.63 0.37 -3.51
CA LYS A 156 -18.98 0.28 -2.97
C LYS A 156 -18.88 -0.04 -1.49
N HIS A 157 -19.80 0.50 -0.69
CA HIS A 157 -19.89 0.12 0.71
C HIS A 157 -20.26 -1.36 0.82
N TYR A 158 -19.52 -2.12 1.62
CA TYR A 158 -19.71 -3.56 1.83
C TYR A 158 -20.36 -3.85 3.20
N ASP A 159 -19.77 -3.31 4.28
CA ASP A 159 -20.31 -3.29 5.64
C ASP A 159 -19.81 -2.04 6.39
N ASP A 160 -20.19 -1.87 7.67
CA ASP A 160 -20.08 -0.64 8.48
C ASP A 160 -18.76 0.14 8.35
N GLN A 161 -17.66 -0.51 7.93
CA GLN A 161 -16.37 0.14 7.72
C GLN A 161 -15.56 -0.44 6.55
N GLU A 162 -16.14 -1.30 5.73
CA GLU A 162 -15.44 -2.01 4.65
C GLU A 162 -15.98 -1.62 3.27
N TYR A 163 -15.06 -1.45 2.33
CA TYR A 163 -15.34 -1.02 0.96
C TYR A 163 -14.87 -2.09 -0.03
N ASP A 164 -15.76 -2.46 -0.94
CA ASP A 164 -15.56 -3.46 -1.99
C ASP A 164 -15.03 -2.79 -3.27
N PHE A 165 -13.89 -3.27 -3.76
CA PHE A 165 -13.26 -2.87 -5.01
C PHE A 165 -13.52 -3.94 -6.08
N ASP A 166 -14.79 -4.05 -6.48
CA ASP A 166 -15.30 -4.96 -7.52
C ASP A 166 -14.99 -6.45 -7.29
N GLY A 167 -14.92 -6.86 -6.02
CA GLY A 167 -14.59 -8.21 -5.60
C GLY A 167 -13.13 -8.61 -5.80
N GLU A 168 -12.26 -7.69 -6.24
CA GLU A 168 -10.83 -7.96 -6.41
C GLU A 168 -10.11 -7.85 -5.05
N PHE A 169 -10.42 -6.80 -4.29
CA PHE A 169 -9.93 -6.58 -2.93
C PHE A 169 -10.91 -5.72 -2.12
N PHE A 170 -10.65 -5.64 -0.81
CA PHE A 170 -11.45 -4.86 0.13
C PHE A 170 -10.53 -3.98 0.97
N ILE A 171 -11.02 -2.79 1.32
CA ILE A 171 -10.38 -1.92 2.31
C ILE A 171 -11.33 -1.73 3.49
N ARG A 172 -10.90 -2.16 4.68
CA ARG A 172 -11.54 -1.73 5.94
C ARG A 172 -10.88 -0.46 6.46
N THR A 173 -11.68 0.44 7.01
CA THR A 173 -11.27 1.71 7.61
C THR A 173 -11.49 1.72 9.10
N GLU A 174 -10.53 2.21 9.88
CA GLU A 174 -10.68 2.40 11.33
C GLU A 174 -10.08 3.76 11.73
N GLY A 175 -10.81 4.53 12.54
CA GLY A 175 -10.39 5.86 12.99
C GLY A 175 -11.01 6.99 12.16
N GLY A 176 -10.23 8.05 11.93
CA GLY A 176 -10.66 9.21 11.15
C GLY A 176 -10.78 8.93 9.66
N GLY A 177 -11.10 9.97 8.89
CA GLY A 177 -11.17 9.92 7.43
C GLY A 177 -12.47 9.39 6.84
N ASN A 178 -12.75 9.79 5.59
CA ASN A 178 -13.96 9.44 4.86
C ASN A 178 -13.60 8.93 3.46
N ILE A 179 -13.97 7.68 3.14
CA ILE A 179 -13.81 7.10 1.80
C ILE A 179 -15.07 7.33 0.97
N GLN A 180 -14.87 7.82 -0.26
CA GLN A 180 -15.93 8.03 -1.23
C GLN A 180 -15.54 7.47 -2.60
N GLY A 181 -16.45 6.69 -3.19
CA GLY A 181 -16.39 6.28 -4.59
C GLY A 181 -17.21 7.24 -5.46
N HIS A 182 -16.59 7.87 -6.46
CA HIS A 182 -17.26 8.75 -7.43
C HIS A 182 -16.47 8.81 -8.74
N ASP A 183 -17.16 8.95 -9.89
CA ASP A 183 -16.56 9.00 -11.23
C ASP A 183 -15.55 7.89 -11.55
N GLY A 184 -15.85 6.66 -11.11
CA GLY A 184 -14.97 5.51 -11.32
C GLY A 184 -13.68 5.53 -10.48
N LYS A 185 -13.55 6.46 -9.53
CA LYS A 185 -12.41 6.58 -8.62
C LYS A 185 -12.85 6.41 -7.17
N THR A 186 -11.89 6.05 -6.32
CA THR A 186 -12.06 6.03 -4.87
C THR A 186 -11.07 6.98 -4.24
N ARG A 187 -11.54 7.85 -3.35
CA ARG A 187 -10.73 8.82 -2.61
C ARG A 187 -10.99 8.72 -1.12
N LEU A 188 -10.00 9.12 -0.34
CA LEU A 188 -10.04 9.27 1.10
C LEU A 188 -9.75 10.73 1.45
N THR A 189 -10.66 11.39 2.15
CA THR A 189 -10.38 12.69 2.78
C THR A 189 -9.91 12.47 4.21
N LEU A 190 -8.73 13.00 4.58
CA LEU A 190 -8.16 12.92 5.93
C LEU A 190 -7.93 14.34 6.49
N SER A 191 -8.51 14.63 7.65
CA SER A 191 -8.38 15.93 8.30
C SER A 191 -6.96 16.19 8.83
N ALA A 192 -6.59 17.47 8.97
CA ALA A 192 -5.34 17.85 9.61
C ALA A 192 -5.29 17.38 11.07
N ASN A 193 -4.13 16.89 11.51
CA ASN A 193 -3.91 16.34 12.85
C ASN A 193 -4.77 15.09 13.16
N ASP A 194 -5.22 14.39 12.13
CA ASP A 194 -6.03 13.17 12.22
C ASP A 194 -5.25 11.94 11.74
N SER A 195 -5.79 10.76 12.01
CA SER A 195 -5.24 9.49 11.56
C SER A 195 -6.33 8.49 11.17
N VAL A 196 -6.01 7.66 10.18
CA VAL A 196 -6.86 6.55 9.73
C VAL A 196 -6.03 5.32 9.51
N THR A 197 -6.59 4.16 9.85
CA THR A 197 -6.06 2.85 9.49
C THR A 197 -6.84 2.30 8.31
N LEU A 198 -6.13 1.88 7.27
CA LEU A 198 -6.67 1.11 6.15
C LEU A 198 -6.13 -0.32 6.23
N SER A 199 -7.01 -1.30 6.16
CA SER A 199 -6.64 -2.73 6.10
C SER A 199 -7.05 -3.31 4.76
N TYR A 200 -6.06 -3.66 3.94
CA TYR A 200 -6.23 -4.24 2.60
C TYR A 200 -6.28 -5.76 2.70
N ARG A 201 -7.36 -6.39 2.21
CA ARG A 201 -7.47 -7.84 2.09
C ARG A 201 -7.97 -8.23 0.70
N TRP A 202 -7.65 -9.45 0.28
CA TRP A 202 -8.14 -10.02 -0.97
C TRP A 202 -9.48 -10.73 -0.77
N LYS A 203 -10.17 -11.00 -1.87
CA LYS A 203 -11.28 -11.95 -1.86
C LYS A 203 -10.73 -13.37 -1.71
N ARG A 204 -11.44 -14.22 -0.96
CA ARG A 204 -11.19 -15.67 -0.89
C ARG A 204 -11.71 -16.38 -2.13
#